data_AF-A0AAU4YX58-F1
#
_entry.id   AF-A0AAU4YX58-F1
#
_cell.length_a   1.000
_cell.length_b   1.000
_cell.length_c   1.000
_cell.angle_alpha   90.00
_cell.angle_beta   90.00
_cell.angle_gamma   90.00
#
_symmetry.space_group_name_H-M   'P 1'
#
loop_
_entity.id
_entity.type
_entity.pdbx_description
1 polymer ?
#
loop_
_entity_poly.entity_id
_entity_poly.type
_entity_poly.pdbx_seq_one_letter_code
_entity_poly.pdbx_strand_id
1 'polypeptide(L)'
;MPGAARQLRQDTSLAPHLAQAVHTADELLVAPYWPRIEQLASADRALRLGQLAEHGVERLLNELNPHFITWSSPVLHLTTASDRDGDIHLAGRGLLLIPTEFGAHYPATTRTTASPGSPSPSGAVPPPPQPRPSSPLEP
;
A
#
# COMPACT_ATOMS: atom_id res chain seq x y z
N MET A 1 0.65 -5.26 21.42
CA MET A 1 1.09 -3.89 21.11
C MET A 1 2.48 -3.69 21.71
N PRO A 2 3.51 -3.43 20.90
CA PRO A 2 4.88 -3.25 21.39
C PRO A 2 4.98 -2.07 22.37
N GLY A 3 5.86 -2.15 23.37
CA GLY A 3 5.98 -1.18 24.46
C GLY A 3 6.25 0.25 23.99
N ALA A 4 7.04 0.42 22.92
CA ALA A 4 7.33 1.72 22.31
C ALA A 4 6.06 2.45 21.80
N ALA A 5 5.10 1.72 21.22
CA ALA A 5 3.84 2.29 20.75
C ALA A 5 2.87 2.66 21.89
N ARG A 6 3.13 2.19 23.12
CA ARG A 6 2.41 2.64 24.32
C ARG A 6 3.06 3.90 24.87
N GLN A 7 4.38 3.96 24.89
CA GLN A 7 5.16 5.08 25.42
C GLN A 7 4.99 6.36 24.58
N LEU A 8 4.97 6.25 23.24
CA LEU A 8 4.64 7.37 22.34
C LEU A 8 3.22 7.92 22.57
N ARG A 9 2.30 7.08 23.05
CA ARG A 9 0.92 7.48 23.35
C ARG A 9 0.81 8.21 24.68
N GLN A 10 1.73 7.95 25.59
CA GLN A 10 1.79 8.54 26.93
C GLN A 10 2.65 9.80 26.97
N ASP A 11 3.63 9.91 26.07
CA ASP A 11 4.53 11.06 25.96
C ASP A 11 4.40 11.72 24.58
N THR A 12 3.48 12.68 24.49
CA THR A 12 3.20 13.44 23.26
C THR A 12 4.38 14.34 22.86
N SER A 13 5.32 14.64 23.77
CA SER A 13 6.49 15.47 23.47
C SER A 13 7.50 14.79 22.53
N LEU A 14 7.41 13.46 22.41
CA LEU A 14 8.22 12.65 21.49
C LEU A 14 7.69 12.65 20.05
N ALA A 15 6.41 13.02 19.85
CA ALA A 15 5.80 12.98 18.52
C ALA A 15 6.49 13.90 17.50
N PRO A 16 6.86 15.16 17.82
CA PRO A 16 7.61 16.01 16.90
C PRO A 16 8.99 15.46 16.52
N HIS A 17 9.70 14.88 17.50
CA HIS A 17 11.01 14.29 17.27
C HIS A 17 10.94 13.07 16.34
N LEU A 18 9.94 12.20 16.56
CA LEU A 18 9.69 11.08 15.67
C LEU A 18 9.28 11.54 14.27
N ALA A 19 8.39 12.53 14.16
CA ALA A 19 7.99 13.08 12.87
C ALA A 19 9.19 13.63 12.10
N GLN A 20 10.09 14.36 12.77
CA GLN A 20 11.32 14.85 12.17
C GLN A 20 12.24 13.72 11.71
N ALA A 21 12.42 12.68 12.53
CA ALA A 21 13.25 11.53 12.16
C ALA A 21 12.68 10.78 10.94
N VAL A 22 11.36 10.59 10.88
CA VAL A 22 10.68 9.99 9.71
C VAL A 22 10.83 10.88 8.49
N HIS A 23 10.72 12.20 8.63
CA HIS A 23 10.90 13.14 7.53
C HIS A 23 12.32 13.10 6.97
N THR A 24 13.33 13.15 7.83
CA THR A 24 14.73 13.03 7.40
C THR A 24 15.01 11.68 6.74
N ALA A 25 14.43 10.60 7.25
CA ALA A 25 14.54 9.28 6.61
C ALA A 25 13.88 9.27 5.22
N ASP A 26 12.69 9.87 5.06
CA ASP A 26 12.01 10.01 3.76
C ASP A 26 12.89 10.76 2.75
N GLU A 27 13.45 11.90 3.14
CA GLU A 27 14.28 12.73 2.27
C GLU A 27 15.56 12.02 1.81
N LEU A 28 16.16 11.22 2.69
CA LEU A 28 17.43 10.55 2.39
C LEU A 28 17.24 9.20 1.70
N LEU A 29 16.17 8.47 2.01
CA LEU A 29 16.00 7.07 1.62
C LEU A 29 14.91 6.84 0.57
N VAL A 30 13.91 7.72 0.49
CA VAL A 30 12.74 7.53 -0.39
C VAL A 30 12.73 8.55 -1.52
N ALA A 31 12.84 9.84 -1.20
CA ALA A 31 12.75 10.93 -2.16
C ALA A 31 13.68 10.78 -3.39
N PRO A 32 14.94 10.30 -3.26
CA PRO A 32 15.82 10.10 -4.43
C PRO A 32 15.30 9.08 -5.44
N TYR A 33 14.46 8.13 -5.00
CA TYR A 33 13.91 7.07 -5.83
C TYR A 33 12.46 7.32 -6.26
N TRP A 34 11.87 8.43 -5.83
CA TRP A 34 10.47 8.74 -6.06
C TRP A 34 10.04 8.67 -7.55
N PRO A 35 10.80 9.25 -8.51
CA PRO A 35 10.42 9.18 -9.93
C PRO A 35 10.33 7.74 -10.46
N ARG A 36 11.21 6.85 -9.98
CA ARG A 36 11.18 5.43 -10.35
C ARG A 36 9.97 4.73 -9.75
N ILE A 37 9.63 5.02 -8.49
CA ILE A 37 8.44 4.47 -7.83
C ILE A 37 7.18 4.86 -8.61
N GLU A 38 7.05 6.12 -9.01
CA GLU A 38 5.89 6.59 -9.79
C GLU A 38 5.79 5.93 -11.17
N GLN A 39 6.93 5.76 -11.85
CA GLN A 39 6.97 5.09 -13.14
C GLN A 39 6.50 3.64 -13.03
N LEU A 40 6.99 2.90 -12.02
CA LEU A 40 6.63 1.50 -11.81
C LEU A 40 5.18 1.36 -11.38
N ALA A 41 4.69 2.23 -10.49
CA ALA A 41 3.29 2.25 -10.09
C ALA A 41 2.34 2.56 -11.27
N SER A 42 2.76 3.46 -12.17
CA SER A 42 1.99 3.79 -13.38
C SER A 42 1.96 2.61 -14.36
N ALA A 43 3.08 1.91 -14.53
CA ALA A 43 3.18 0.72 -15.36
C ALA A 43 2.33 -0.44 -14.81
N ASP A 44 2.38 -0.72 -13.51
CA ASP A 44 1.53 -1.73 -12.87
C ASP A 44 0.05 -1.37 -13.05
N ARG A 45 -0.35 -0.11 -12.78
CA ARG A 45 -1.73 0.31 -13.01
C ARG A 45 -2.19 0.07 -14.46
N ALA A 46 -1.37 0.42 -15.44
CA ALA A 46 -1.69 0.21 -16.85
C ALA A 46 -1.87 -1.29 -17.16
N LEU A 47 -0.96 -2.13 -16.66
CA LEU A 47 -1.04 -3.58 -16.79
C LEU A 47 -2.34 -4.15 -16.19
N ARG A 48 -2.65 -3.78 -14.94
CA ARG A 48 -3.84 -4.27 -14.22
C ARG A 48 -5.14 -3.82 -14.87
N LEU A 49 -5.20 -2.58 -15.35
CA LEU A 49 -6.36 -2.09 -16.08
C LEU A 49 -6.55 -2.80 -17.42
N GLY A 50 -5.46 -3.09 -18.14
CA GLY A 50 -5.50 -3.90 -19.36
C GLY A 50 -6.02 -5.32 -19.10
N GLN A 51 -5.48 -6.01 -18.09
CA GLN A 51 -5.94 -7.34 -17.66
C GLN A 51 -7.44 -7.33 -17.33
N LEU A 52 -7.90 -6.31 -16.59
CA LEU A 52 -9.31 -6.16 -16.25
C LEU A 52 -10.20 -5.97 -17.48
N ALA A 53 -9.79 -5.09 -18.40
CA ALA A 53 -10.57 -4.76 -19.59
C ALA A 53 -10.65 -5.94 -20.58
N GLU A 54 -9.55 -6.67 -20.77
CA GLU A 54 -9.47 -7.74 -21.76
C GLU A 54 -9.96 -9.09 -21.24
N HIS A 55 -9.82 -9.35 -19.94
CA HIS A 55 -10.00 -10.69 -19.38
C HIS A 55 -10.87 -10.73 -18.13
N GLY A 56 -11.34 -9.58 -17.65
CA GLY A 56 -12.20 -9.48 -16.49
C GLY A 56 -11.47 -9.69 -15.15
N VAL A 57 -12.28 -9.64 -14.09
CA VAL A 57 -11.76 -9.63 -12.70
C VAL A 57 -11.10 -10.95 -12.30
N GLU A 58 -11.57 -12.09 -12.80
CA GLU A 58 -11.03 -13.39 -12.40
C GLU A 58 -9.58 -13.59 -12.84
N ARG A 59 -9.25 -13.18 -14.07
CA ARG A 59 -7.88 -13.25 -14.55
C ARG A 59 -7.00 -12.23 -13.83
N LEU A 60 -7.47 -10.99 -13.66
CA LEU A 60 -6.75 -9.97 -12.91
C LEU A 60 -6.33 -10.49 -11.52
N LEU A 61 -7.28 -11.06 -10.76
CA LEU A 61 -7.03 -11.53 -9.40
C LEU A 61 -6.05 -12.70 -9.34
N ASN A 62 -6.13 -13.64 -10.28
CA ASN A 62 -5.19 -14.76 -10.36
C ASN A 62 -3.77 -14.32 -10.81
N GLU A 63 -3.65 -13.21 -11.54
CA GLU A 63 -2.37 -12.69 -12.03
C GLU A 63 -1.69 -11.69 -11.07
N LEU A 64 -2.26 -11.41 -9.89
CA LEU A 64 -1.65 -10.48 -8.92
C LEU A 64 -0.32 -11.01 -8.37
N ASN A 65 -0.34 -12.23 -7.85
CA ASN A 65 0.85 -12.98 -7.41
C ASN A 65 0.50 -14.47 -7.44
N PRO A 66 0.66 -15.16 -8.60
CA PRO A 66 0.16 -16.52 -8.81
C PRO A 66 0.75 -17.57 -7.86
N HIS A 67 1.88 -17.26 -7.20
CA HIS A 67 2.55 -18.18 -6.28
C HIS A 67 1.89 -18.20 -4.89
N PHE A 68 1.25 -17.10 -4.49
CA PHE A 68 0.73 -16.92 -3.13
C PHE A 68 -0.72 -16.44 -3.10
N ILE A 69 -1.36 -16.27 -4.26
CA ILE A 69 -2.74 -15.81 -4.40
C ILE A 69 -3.48 -16.76 -5.32
N THR A 70 -4.65 -17.21 -4.89
CA THR A 70 -5.57 -18.00 -5.73
C THR A 70 -6.97 -17.44 -5.59
N TRP A 71 -7.61 -17.14 -6.72
CA TRP A 71 -9.01 -16.72 -6.76
C TRP A 71 -9.93 -17.91 -7.01
N SER A 72 -10.86 -18.14 -6.09
CA SER A 72 -11.96 -19.09 -6.23
C SER A 72 -13.22 -18.39 -5.76
N SER A 73 -14.00 -17.86 -6.71
CA SER A 73 -15.14 -16.99 -6.41
C SER A 73 -16.04 -17.57 -5.30
N PRO A 74 -16.39 -16.81 -4.24
CA PRO A 74 -16.13 -15.37 -4.03
C PRO A 74 -14.92 -15.06 -3.11
N VAL A 75 -13.96 -15.99 -3.01
CA VAL A 75 -12.85 -15.97 -2.04
C VAL A 75 -11.50 -15.79 -2.73
N LEU A 76 -10.71 -14.87 -2.19
CA LEU A 76 -9.29 -14.72 -2.52
C LEU A 76 -8.47 -15.41 -1.43
N HIS A 77 -7.88 -16.54 -1.77
CA HIS A 77 -6.98 -17.30 -0.89
C HIS A 77 -5.58 -16.70 -0.98
N LEU A 78 -4.94 -16.51 0.17
CA LEU A 78 -3.62 -15.87 0.27
C LEU A 78 -2.71 -16.67 1.20
N THR A 79 -1.48 -16.93 0.77
CA THR A 79 -0.42 -17.41 1.65
C THR A 79 0.44 -16.23 2.09
N THR A 80 0.52 -15.98 3.40
CA THR A 80 1.28 -14.86 3.95
C THR A 80 2.67 -15.29 4.45
N ALA A 81 3.56 -14.33 4.73
CA ALA A 81 4.92 -14.61 5.21
C ALA A 81 4.97 -15.38 6.54
N SER A 82 3.88 -15.40 7.31
CA SER A 82 3.77 -16.17 8.55
C SER A 82 3.24 -17.59 8.33
N ASP A 83 3.14 -18.03 7.07
CA ASP A 83 2.49 -19.29 6.65
C ASP A 83 1.06 -19.44 7.19
N ARG A 84 0.42 -18.28 7.42
CA ARG A 84 -0.99 -18.21 7.78
C ARG A 84 -1.75 -17.95 6.50
N ASP A 85 -2.54 -18.94 6.09
CA ASP A 85 -3.51 -18.77 5.02
C ASP A 85 -4.55 -17.73 5.46
N GLY A 86 -4.72 -16.71 4.62
CA GLY A 86 -5.66 -15.63 4.81
C GLY A 86 -6.69 -15.63 3.71
N ASP A 87 -7.94 -15.96 4.05
CA ASP A 87 -9.04 -15.89 3.11
C ASP A 87 -9.72 -14.52 3.15
N ILE A 88 -9.83 -13.88 1.99
CA ILE A 88 -10.62 -12.67 1.81
C ILE A 88 -11.89 -13.02 1.04
N HIS A 89 -13.01 -13.03 1.75
CA HIS A 89 -14.33 -13.07 1.12
C HIS A 89 -14.67 -11.68 0.57
N LEU A 90 -14.71 -11.55 -0.75
CA LEU A 90 -15.07 -10.29 -1.39
C LEU A 90 -16.59 -10.08 -1.33
N ALA A 91 -17.42 -11.07 -1.68
CA ALA A 91 -18.89 -11.01 -1.52
C ALA A 91 -19.52 -9.66 -1.95
N GLY A 92 -19.01 -9.05 -3.04
CA GLY A 92 -19.45 -7.74 -3.56
C GLY A 92 -18.71 -6.52 -2.97
N ARG A 93 -17.84 -6.70 -1.98
CA ARG A 93 -16.90 -5.70 -1.48
C ARG A 93 -15.80 -5.45 -2.50
N GLY A 94 -15.48 -4.18 -2.72
CA GLY A 94 -14.32 -3.78 -3.52
C GLY A 94 -12.98 -4.14 -2.86
N LEU A 95 -11.94 -4.24 -3.69
CA LEU A 95 -10.56 -4.49 -3.28
C LEU A 95 -9.67 -3.33 -3.77
N LEU A 96 -8.88 -2.75 -2.86
CA LEU A 96 -7.86 -1.77 -3.23
C LEU A 96 -6.52 -2.48 -3.39
N LEU A 97 -5.94 -2.40 -4.59
CA LEU A 97 -4.62 -2.91 -4.88
C LEU A 97 -3.58 -1.81 -4.67
N ILE A 98 -2.57 -2.11 -3.87
CA ILE A 98 -1.45 -1.20 -3.61
C ILE A 98 -0.19 -1.87 -4.17
N PRO A 99 0.35 -1.39 -5.30
CA PRO A 99 1.62 -1.91 -5.80
C PRO A 99 2.73 -1.62 -4.80
N THR A 100 3.66 -2.55 -4.66
CA THR A 100 4.81 -2.40 -3.77
C THR A 100 6.10 -2.78 -4.50
N GLU A 101 7.04 -1.84 -4.52
CA GLU A 101 8.38 -2.06 -5.09
C GLU A 101 9.36 -2.63 -4.06
N PHE A 102 9.00 -2.67 -2.77
CA PHE A 102 9.90 -3.03 -1.68
C PHE A 102 10.00 -4.55 -1.42
N GLY A 103 9.86 -5.39 -2.45
CA GLY A 103 10.22 -6.80 -2.38
C GLY A 103 9.32 -7.65 -1.48
N ALA A 104 8.02 -7.35 -1.40
CA ALA A 104 7.09 -8.22 -0.70
C ALA A 104 6.93 -9.55 -1.48
N HIS A 105 7.71 -10.56 -1.10
CA HIS A 105 7.54 -11.93 -1.61
C HIS A 105 6.12 -12.45 -1.35
N TYR A 106 5.57 -12.10 -0.18
CA TYR A 106 4.22 -12.49 0.23
C TYR A 106 3.26 -11.30 0.17
N PRO A 107 1.99 -11.51 -0.20
CA PRO A 107 0.98 -10.47 -0.13
C PRO A 107 0.77 -9.99 1.31
N ALA A 108 0.71 -8.67 1.47
CA ALA A 108 0.29 -8.04 2.72
C ALA A 108 -1.16 -7.59 2.59
N THR A 109 -1.98 -7.87 3.60
CA THR A 109 -3.37 -7.42 3.64
C THR A 109 -3.63 -6.59 4.86
N THR A 110 -4.39 -5.52 4.66
CA THR A 110 -4.92 -4.74 5.76
C THR A 110 -6.43 -4.86 5.71
N ARG A 111 -7.03 -5.22 6.84
CA ARG A 111 -8.48 -5.12 6.96
C ARG A 111 -8.78 -3.67 7.29
N THR A 112 -9.34 -2.93 6.34
CA THR A 112 -9.92 -1.64 6.66
C THR A 112 -11.06 -1.88 7.64
N THR A 113 -10.84 -1.59 8.92
CA THR A 113 -11.91 -1.53 9.91
C THR A 113 -12.58 -0.18 9.72
N ALA A 114 -13.35 -0.03 8.65
CA ALA A 114 -14.23 1.12 8.54
C ALA A 114 -15.23 1.02 9.69
N SER A 115 -15.11 1.92 10.68
CA SER A 115 -16.15 2.10 11.69
C SER A 115 -17.43 2.53 10.94
N PRO A 116 -18.62 1.95 11.23
CA PRO A 116 -19.84 2.36 10.55
C PRO A 116 -20.05 3.86 10.78
N GLY A 117 -19.88 4.66 9.71
CA GLY A 117 -20.01 6.12 9.75
C GLY A 117 -18.73 6.93 9.46
N SER A 118 -17.55 6.31 9.36
CA SER A 118 -16.36 7.01 8.84
C SER A 118 -16.34 6.93 7.32
N PRO A 119 -16.10 8.02 6.57
CA PRO A 119 -15.92 7.93 5.13
C PRO A 119 -14.77 6.97 4.84
N SER A 120 -15.06 5.87 4.15
CA SER A 120 -14.02 5.00 3.59
C SER A 120 -13.10 5.87 2.73
N PRO A 121 -11.77 5.76 2.81
CA PRO A 121 -10.85 6.41 1.87
C PRO A 121 -10.89 5.75 0.48
N SER A 122 -12.06 5.28 0.06
CA SER A 122 -12.31 4.73 -1.26
C SER A 122 -12.73 5.87 -2.18
N GLY A 123 -11.74 6.52 -2.79
CA GLY A 123 -11.98 7.51 -3.84
C GLY A 123 -10.80 8.44 -4.10
N ALA A 124 -10.05 8.80 -3.07
CA ALA A 124 -8.84 9.58 -3.24
C ALA A 124 -7.64 8.64 -3.37
N VAL A 125 -7.25 8.34 -4.61
CA VAL A 125 -5.82 8.16 -4.87
C VAL A 125 -5.16 9.45 -4.37
N PRO A 126 -4.31 9.42 -3.32
CA PRO A 126 -3.58 10.63 -2.96
C PRO A 126 -2.87 11.10 -4.22
N PRO A 127 -2.95 12.41 -4.56
CA PRO A 127 -2.21 12.91 -5.72
C PRO A 127 -0.75 12.47 -5.57
N PRO A 128 -0.07 12.12 -6.68
CA PRO A 128 1.37 11.90 -6.63
C PRO A 128 2.00 13.06 -5.84
N PRO A 129 2.87 12.80 -4.85
CA PRO A 129 3.49 13.86 -4.10
C PRO A 129 4.21 14.74 -5.10
N GLN A 130 3.81 16.00 -5.12
CA GLN A 130 4.31 16.98 -6.07
C GLN A 130 5.83 17.05 -5.91
N PRO A 131 6.61 17.11 -7.00
CA PRO A 131 8.03 17.37 -6.91
C PRO A 131 8.23 18.65 -6.09
N ARG A 132 8.91 18.53 -4.94
CA ARG A 132 9.15 19.69 -4.08
C ARG A 132 10.06 20.66 -4.84
N PRO A 133 9.77 21.98 -4.81
CA PRO A 133 10.64 22.95 -5.44
C PRO A 133 12.05 22.83 -4.84
N SER A 134 13.05 22.69 -5.71
CA SER A 134 14.45 22.74 -5.31
C SER A 134 14.69 24.03 -4.55
N SER A 135 15.04 23.93 -3.26
CA SER A 135 15.47 25.12 -2.51
C SER A 135 16.71 25.69 -3.21
N PRO A 136 16.77 27.02 -3.45
CA PRO A 136 17.98 27.60 -4.02
C PRO A 136 19.13 27.35 -3.05
N LEU A 137 20.25 26.86 -3.59
CA LEU A 137 21.53 26.89 -2.88
C LEU A 137 21.79 28.37 -2.56
N GLU A 138 21.74 28.77 -1.29
CA GLU A 138 22.25 30.08 -0.90
C GLU A 138 23.77 30.13 -1.17
N PRO A 139 24.27 31.27 -1.66
CA PRO A 139 25.64 31.43 -2.13
C PRO A 139 26.69 31.47 -1.02
#